data_AF-A0A371CQQ2-F1
#
_entry.id   AF-A0A371CQQ2-F1
#
_cell.length_a   1.000
_cell.length_b   1.000
_cell.length_c   1.000
_cell.angle_alpha   90.00
_cell.angle_beta   90.00
_cell.angle_gamma   90.00
#
_symmetry.space_group_name_H-M   'P 1'
#
loop_
_entity.id
_entity.type
_entity.pdbx_description
1 polymer ?
#
loop_
_entity_poly.entity_id
_entity_poly.type
_entity_poly.pdbx_seq_one_letter_code
_entity_poly.pdbx_strand_id
1 'polypeptide(L)' 'MLDLAVKKVEAPTTFSPDAILRHVTILIVTSDQPLAMADDIAFRNCLVTMRPKTRKGELPTRTTVRTRITNEFKMYFD' A
#
# COMPACT_ATOMS: atom_id res chain seq x y z
N MET A 1 -36.99 -22.75 -0.02
CA MET A 1 -35.61 -22.76 -0.53
C MET A 1 -35.15 -21.32 -0.60
N LEU A 2 -34.23 -20.92 0.27
CA LEU A 2 -33.64 -19.58 0.28
C LEU A 2 -32.49 -19.55 -0.73
N ASP A 3 -32.80 -19.41 -2.02
CA ASP A 3 -31.81 -18.98 -3.03
C ASP A 3 -31.63 -17.45 -2.96
N LEU A 4 -31.62 -16.90 -1.74
CA LEU A 4 -31.45 -15.47 -1.50
C LEU A 4 -29.96 -15.13 -1.55
N ALA A 5 -29.53 -14.71 -2.74
CA ALA A 5 -28.49 -13.72 -2.97
C ALA A 5 -27.19 -13.92 -2.17
N VAL A 6 -26.37 -14.88 -2.59
CA VAL A 6 -24.93 -14.77 -2.34
C VAL A 6 -24.43 -13.57 -3.14
N LYS A 7 -24.46 -12.40 -2.52
CA LYS A 7 -23.77 -11.21 -3.02
C LYS A 7 -22.30 -11.62 -3.13
N LYS A 8 -21.78 -11.74 -4.34
CA LYS A 8 -20.35 -11.97 -4.58
C LYS A 8 -19.64 -10.83 -3.88
N VAL A 9 -19.12 -11.09 -2.67
CA VAL A 9 -18.23 -10.15 -1.99
C VAL A 9 -17.09 -10.00 -2.95
N GLU A 10 -16.96 -8.82 -3.58
CA GLU A 10 -15.78 -8.51 -4.35
C GLU A 10 -14.61 -8.80 -3.43
N ALA A 11 -13.80 -9.80 -3.82
CA ALA A 11 -12.65 -10.19 -3.04
C ALA A 11 -11.86 -8.92 -2.74
N PRO A 12 -11.37 -8.74 -1.50
CA PRO A 12 -10.60 -7.57 -1.12
C PRO A 12 -9.63 -7.24 -2.22
N THR A 13 -9.67 -5.98 -2.69
CA THR A 13 -8.92 -5.46 -3.84
C THR A 13 -7.55 -6.13 -3.88
N THR A 14 -7.29 -6.88 -4.94
CA THR A 14 -6.17 -7.83 -5.00
C THR A 14 -4.91 -7.13 -4.53
N PHE A 15 -4.36 -7.59 -3.41
CA PHE A 15 -3.19 -6.98 -2.77
C PHE A 15 -2.03 -7.02 -3.77
N SER A 16 -1.74 -5.88 -4.40
CA SER A 16 -0.71 -5.72 -5.42
C SER A 16 0.41 -4.83 -4.87
N PRO A 17 1.65 -4.98 -5.38
CA PRO A 17 2.75 -4.10 -4.99
C PRO A 17 2.42 -2.61 -5.18
N ASP A 18 1.70 -2.26 -6.24
CA ASP A 18 1.23 -0.90 -6.49
C ASP A 18 0.20 -0.45 -5.44
N ALA A 19 -0.74 -1.32 -5.05
CA ALA A 19 -1.71 -1.01 -4.01
C ALA A 19 -1.02 -0.77 -2.66
N ILE A 20 -0.01 -1.58 -2.29
CA ILE A 20 0.79 -1.36 -1.07
C ILE A 20 1.49 -0.01 -1.16
N LEU A 21 2.19 0.24 -2.27
CA LEU A 21 2.91 1.49 -2.47
C LEU A 21 1.98 2.71 -2.37
N ARG A 22 0.80 2.65 -3.00
CA ARG A 22 -0.22 3.70 -2.93
C ARG A 22 -0.68 3.96 -1.50
N HIS A 23 -1.09 2.92 -0.78
CA HIS A 23 -1.64 3.09 0.57
C HIS A 23 -0.59 3.52 1.60
N VAL A 24 0.65 3.00 1.49
CA VAL A 24 1.78 3.45 2.32
C VAL A 24 2.14 4.90 2.02
N THR A 25 2.07 5.32 0.75
CA THR A 25 2.31 6.72 0.37
C THR A 25 1.24 7.64 0.97
N ILE A 26 -0.04 7.26 0.87
CA ILE A 26 -1.14 8.00 1.48
C ILE A 26 -0.92 8.11 2.99
N LEU A 27 -0.67 7.00 3.69
CA LEU A 27 -0.42 6.98 5.13
C LEU A 27 0.69 7.97 5.51
N ILE A 28 1.82 7.92 4.80
CA ILE A 28 2.98 8.77 5.10
C ILE A 28 2.65 10.24 4.92
N VAL A 29 2.00 10.61 3.81
CA VAL A 29 1.70 12.00 3.49
C VAL A 29 0.59 12.56 4.37
N THR A 30 -0.51 11.83 4.56
CA THR A 30 -1.68 12.35 5.29
C THR A 30 -1.53 12.31 6.79
N SER A 31 -0.62 11.48 7.32
CA SER A 31 -0.37 11.34 8.75
C SER A 31 0.97 11.95 9.18
N ASP A 32 1.57 12.79 8.32
CA ASP A 32 2.85 13.50 8.54
C ASP A 32 3.96 12.58 9.09
N GLN A 33 4.07 11.38 8.51
CA GLN A 33 5.10 10.43 8.94
C GLN A 33 6.42 10.72 8.22
N PRO A 34 7.57 10.42 8.86
CA PRO A 34 8.85 10.52 8.17
C PRO A 34 8.92 9.51 7.02
N LEU A 35 9.47 9.91 5.87
CA LEU A 35 9.69 9.00 4.72
C LEU A 35 10.52 7.75 5.08
N ALA A 36 11.34 7.84 6.13
CA ALA A 36 12.12 6.72 6.66
C ALA A 36 11.24 5.57 7.19
N MET A 37 9.98 5.83 7.55
CA MET A 37 9.02 4.80 7.97
C MET A 37 8.83 3.70 6.91
N ALA A 38 8.92 4.03 5.62
CA ALA A 38 8.81 3.03 4.55
C ALA A 38 9.92 1.97 4.60
N ASP A 39 11.10 2.32 5.11
CA ASP A 39 12.22 1.39 5.28
C ASP A 39 12.27 0.75 6.69
N ASP A 40 11.44 1.20 7.62
CA ASP A 40 11.41 0.71 9.00
C ASP A 40 11.07 -0.78 9.06
N ILE A 41 11.89 -1.54 9.78
CA ILE A 41 11.80 -3.00 9.83
C ILE A 41 10.50 -3.43 10.53
N ALA A 42 10.12 -2.76 11.62
CA ALA A 42 8.92 -3.11 12.37
C ALA A 42 7.66 -2.85 11.52
N PHE A 43 7.60 -1.69 10.86
CA PHE A 43 6.52 -1.35 9.93
C PHE A 43 6.42 -2.35 8.77
N ARG A 44 7.55 -2.70 8.14
CA ARG A 44 7.59 -3.70 7.06
C ARG A 44 7.16 -5.08 7.54
N ASN A 45 7.53 -5.48 8.76
CA ASN A 45 7.08 -6.72 9.36
C ASN A 45 5.57 -6.72 9.61
N CYS A 46 4.97 -5.59 9.99
CA CYS A 46 3.52 -5.45 10.08
C CYS A 46 2.86 -5.68 8.71
N LEU A 47 3.39 -5.09 7.63
CA LEU A 47 2.88 -5.31 6.27
C LEU A 47 2.96 -6.78 5.84
N VAL A 48 4.05 -7.47 6.20
CA VAL A 48 4.21 -8.91 5.94
C VAL A 48 3.27 -9.74 6.81
N THR A 49 3.05 -9.37 8.07
CA THR A 49 2.15 -10.10 8.98
C THR A 49 0.70 -9.97 8.54
N MET A 50 0.30 -8.79 8.05
CA MET A 50 -1.02 -8.57 7.44
C MET A 50 -1.26 -9.47 6.21
N ARG A 51 -0.21 -9.96 5.55
CA ARG A 51 -0.29 -10.92 4.44
C ARG A 51 0.94 -11.84 4.39
N PRO A 52 0.87 -13.05 4.95
CA PRO A 52 2.01 -13.99 5.08
C PRO A 52 2.69 -14.45 3.77
N LYS A 53 2.28 -13.95 2.60
CA LYS A 53 2.85 -14.26 1.28
C LYS A 53 3.50 -13.06 0.60
N THR A 54 3.51 -11.89 1.25
CA THR A 54 4.17 -10.69 0.72
C THR A 54 5.68 -10.93 0.63
N ARG A 55 6.23 -10.79 -0.58
CA ARG A 55 7.67 -10.94 -0.83
C ARG A 55 8.39 -9.64 -0.50
N LYS A 56 9.66 -9.73 -0.14
CA LYS A 56 10.50 -8.56 0.21
C LYS A 56 10.50 -7.48 -0.88
N GLY A 57 10.49 -7.87 -2.16
CA GLY A 57 10.48 -6.97 -3.31
C GLY A 57 9.13 -6.29 -3.58
N GLU A 58 8.05 -6.74 -2.95
CA GLU A 58 6.72 -6.11 -3.05
C GLU A 58 6.53 -5.03 -2.00
N LEU A 59 7.43 -4.95 -1.01
CA LEU A 59 7.37 -3.96 0.05
C LEU A 59 7.92 -2.62 -0.45
N PRO A 60 7.27 -1.51 -0.09
CA PRO A 60 7.77 -0.19 -0.43
C PRO A 60 9.11 0.07 0.26
N THR A 61 9.86 0.96 -0.36
CA THR A 61 11.08 1.56 0.19
C THR A 61 10.90 3.07 0.25
N ARG A 62 11.73 3.75 1.03
CA ARG A 62 11.77 5.22 1.06
C ARG A 62 11.90 5.82 -0.35
N THR A 63 12.73 5.22 -1.20
CA THR A 63 12.95 5.68 -2.57
C THR A 63 11.70 5.54 -3.41
N THR A 64 11.03 4.39 -3.39
CA THR A 64 9.81 4.18 -4.20
C THR A 64 8.66 5.08 -3.74
N VAL A 65 8.52 5.32 -2.44
CA VAL A 65 7.52 6.25 -1.90
C VAL A 65 7.83 7.67 -2.35
N ARG A 66 9.08 8.14 -2.20
CA ARG A 66 9.49 9.48 -2.64
C ARG A 66 9.25 9.70 -4.13
N THR A 67 9.61 8.72 -4.96
CA THR A 67 9.36 8.77 -6.41
C THR A 67 7.88 8.88 -6.70
N ARG A 68 7.03 8.10 -6.03
CA ARG A 68 5.58 8.17 -6.23
C ARG A 68 5.02 9.54 -5.86
N ILE A 69 5.39 10.09 -4.70
CA ILE A 69 4.98 11.44 -4.27
C ILE A 69 5.37 12.47 -5.34
N THR A 70 6.62 12.41 -5.82
CA THR A 70 7.13 13.34 -6.83
C THR A 70 6.34 13.24 -8.13
N ASN A 71 6.00 12.02 -8.56
CA ASN A 71 5.24 11.79 -9.79
C ASN A 71 3.79 12.26 -9.64
N GLU A 72 3.12 11.93 -8.54
CA GLU A 72 1.75 12.38 -8.28
C GLU A 72 1.68 13.92 -8.15
N PHE A 73 2.68 14.54 -7.53
CA PHE A 73 2.80 16.00 -7.49
C PHE A 73 2.93 16.58 -8.91
N LYS A 74 3.84 16.07 -9.74
CA LYS A 74 3.99 16.53 -11.14
C LYS A 74 2.67 16.41 -11.91
N MET A 75 2.02 15.24 -11.84
CA MET A 75 0.73 15.00 -12.50
C MET A 75 -0.40 15.92 -12.02
N TYR A 76 -0.32 16.51 -10.83
CA TYR A 76 -1.31 17.47 -10.36
C TYR A 76 -1.10 18.87 -10.93
N PHE A 77 0.14 19.23 -11.27
CA PHE A 77 0.52 20.55 -11.79
C PHE A 77 0.71 20.59 -13.32
N ASP A 78 0.80 19.43 -13.97
CA ASP A 78 0.72 19.27 -15.43
C ASP A 78 -0.73 19.28 -15.93
#